data_AF-A0A0Q7J7A1-F1
#
_entry.id   AF-A0A0Q7J7A1-F1
#
_cell.length_a   1.000
_cell.length_b   1.000
_cell.length_c   1.000
_cell.angle_alpha   90.00
_cell.angle_beta   90.00
_cell.angle_gamma   90.00
#
_symmetry.space_group_name_H-M   'P 1'
#
loop_
_entity.id
_entity.type
_entity.pdbx_description
1 polymer ?
#
loop_
_entity_poly.entity_id
_entity_poly.type
_entity_poly.pdbx_seq_one_letter_code
_entity_poly.pdbx_strand_id
1 'polypeptide(L)'
;MESRQDRHRKPKKERSTSKKTPLKVIGGLTLAAAACFAIGIGASYWTSNSKSAEEQDSASSPVASVSPVPTKPTNTASSASTASAKPSPESTVKAVIPTPPPIASSEPTSSGGQVKLTFVGDVLMASKVEDILKQKGYDYPYTNVKDFLSKPDYTIANLETPITTRGTVQNKDYVYRSSPMALPALKASGIDLVNLANNHVMDYGTEGLLDTMDALDQEGVKRVGAGKDLEEAYQPVIVEKAGVKIAFFGFSRVVPEASWKAGPGHAGVAETYSYKLPVEAIQKAKESADLVVVVTHWGVERSDNPDKNQKDLAHRYIDAGADLIVGGHPHVLQGFEQYKGKWIAYSLGNFIFTTNDTPKTWETVILEAACSKDKQCDIHLVPILTKAALPTPMSTEDGAKLFQRLSKISIGAQVDAQGNVSKK
;
A
#
# COMPACT_ATOMS: atom_id res chain seq x y z
N MET A 1 -31.72 57.21 7.50
CA MET A 1 -32.42 57.35 8.80
C MET A 1 -32.30 55.97 9.45
N GLU A 2 -31.26 55.70 10.25
CA GLU A 2 -31.11 56.10 11.67
C GLU A 2 -32.24 55.53 12.54
N SER A 3 -32.03 55.01 13.76
CA SER A 3 -30.91 55.03 14.72
C SER A 3 -30.97 53.75 15.57
N ARG A 4 -29.87 53.03 15.89
CA ARG A 4 -28.96 53.22 17.06
C ARG A 4 -29.59 52.98 18.45
N GLN A 5 -28.76 52.42 19.34
CA GLN A 5 -28.95 52.07 20.76
C GLN A 5 -29.41 53.29 21.62
N ASP A 6 -29.83 53.23 22.91
CA ASP A 6 -29.29 52.43 24.02
C ASP A 6 -30.08 52.59 25.36
N ARG A 7 -29.78 51.74 26.35
CA ARG A 7 -29.79 51.94 27.84
C ARG A 7 -31.05 52.02 28.75
N HIS A 8 -31.00 51.13 29.75
CA HIS A 8 -31.22 51.29 31.22
C HIS A 8 -32.62 51.31 31.88
N ARG A 9 -32.90 50.26 32.69
CA ARG A 9 -33.06 50.37 34.17
C ARG A 9 -32.99 49.02 34.93
N LYS A 10 -32.35 49.02 36.11
CA LYS A 10 -32.43 48.02 37.21
C LYS A 10 -33.24 48.66 38.36
N PRO A 11 -33.92 47.91 39.25
CA PRO A 11 -33.31 47.21 40.41
C PRO A 11 -33.68 45.70 40.39
N LYS A 12 -33.77 44.87 41.45
CA LYS A 12 -33.53 44.94 42.91
C LYS A 12 -32.93 43.57 43.34
N LYS A 13 -33.13 43.16 44.59
CA LYS A 13 -33.10 41.79 45.15
C LYS A 13 -34.16 41.73 46.26
N GLU A 14 -34.79 40.58 46.46
CA GLU A 14 -35.37 40.21 47.76
C GLU A 14 -35.03 38.77 48.13
N ARG A 15 -35.16 38.45 49.42
CA ARG A 15 -34.45 37.36 50.11
C ARG A 15 -35.30 36.92 51.31
N SER A 16 -35.62 35.62 51.43
CA SER A 16 -36.33 35.02 52.58
C SER A 16 -35.92 33.54 52.68
N THR A 17 -35.01 33.14 53.58
CA THR A 17 -35.24 32.67 54.97
C THR A 17 -36.17 31.45 55.05
N SER A 18 -35.67 30.20 55.18
CA SER A 18 -35.04 29.54 56.36
C SER A 18 -36.02 28.86 57.32
N LYS A 19 -35.88 27.52 57.51
CA LYS A 19 -35.91 26.82 58.83
C LYS A 19 -35.61 25.32 58.73
N LYS A 20 -35.37 24.67 59.89
CA LYS A 20 -34.81 23.31 60.10
C LYS A 20 -35.47 22.62 61.33
N THR A 21 -35.26 21.34 61.72
CA THR A 21 -34.34 20.31 61.18
C THR A 21 -34.89 18.86 61.10
N PRO A 22 -35.08 18.06 62.18
CA PRO A 22 -34.61 16.65 62.08
C PRO A 22 -35.51 15.53 62.66
N LEU A 23 -35.22 14.25 62.31
CA LEU A 23 -35.19 13.14 63.31
C LEU A 23 -34.42 11.85 62.91
N LYS A 24 -33.42 11.52 63.75
CA LYS A 24 -32.93 10.20 64.26
C LYS A 24 -32.83 8.91 63.41
N VAL A 25 -31.58 8.54 63.10
CA VAL A 25 -30.78 7.35 63.53
C VAL A 25 -31.45 6.00 63.90
N ILE A 26 -30.97 4.92 63.23
CA ILE A 26 -30.70 3.53 63.71
C ILE A 26 -29.86 2.76 62.64
N GLY A 27 -29.03 1.72 62.90
CA GLY A 27 -28.61 1.14 64.19
C GLY A 27 -27.82 -0.20 64.24
N GLY A 28 -26.94 -0.57 63.29
CA GLY A 28 -26.09 -1.81 63.35
C GLY A 28 -24.98 -1.83 62.27
N LEU A 29 -23.67 -2.01 62.57
CA LEU A 29 -22.91 -3.25 62.88
C LEU A 29 -23.07 -4.34 61.79
N THR A 30 -22.01 -4.94 61.22
CA THR A 30 -20.65 -5.31 61.70
C THR A 30 -19.55 -5.03 60.62
N LEU A 31 -18.25 -4.75 60.85
CA LEU A 31 -17.15 -5.58 61.41
C LEU A 31 -17.12 -7.03 60.84
N ALA A 32 -16.02 -7.68 60.45
CA ALA A 32 -14.62 -7.34 60.18
C ALA A 32 -14.10 -8.40 59.14
N ALA A 33 -12.85 -8.52 58.68
CA ALA A 33 -11.56 -7.88 58.97
C ALA A 33 -10.65 -7.99 57.70
N ALA A 34 -9.33 -7.82 57.84
CA ALA A 34 -8.32 -8.23 56.85
C ALA A 34 -7.11 -8.91 57.56
N ALA A 35 -6.26 -9.56 56.76
CA ALA A 35 -4.84 -9.91 57.01
C ALA A 35 -4.43 -11.27 57.67
N CYS A 36 -3.70 -12.05 56.86
CA CYS A 36 -2.38 -12.67 57.13
C CYS A 36 -2.19 -14.11 57.72
N PHE A 37 -1.50 -14.92 56.90
CA PHE A 37 -0.44 -15.93 57.20
C PHE A 37 -0.68 -17.07 58.22
N ALA A 38 -0.60 -18.34 57.77
CA ALA A 38 0.67 -19.12 57.77
C ALA A 38 0.52 -20.63 57.42
N ILE A 39 1.40 -21.11 56.53
CA ILE A 39 2.12 -22.41 56.50
C ILE A 39 1.38 -23.74 56.78
N GLY A 40 1.45 -24.67 55.81
CA GLY A 40 1.33 -26.12 56.02
C GLY A 40 2.16 -26.89 54.99
N ILE A 41 3.12 -27.72 55.45
CA ILE A 41 4.04 -28.51 54.62
C ILE A 41 3.56 -29.97 54.58
N GLY A 42 3.59 -30.63 53.42
CA GLY A 42 3.37 -32.08 53.28
C GLY A 42 3.55 -32.57 51.84
N ALA A 43 4.47 -33.51 51.62
CA ALA A 43 4.79 -34.11 50.31
C ALA A 43 3.65 -35.06 49.81
N SER A 44 3.52 -35.46 48.54
CA SER A 44 4.51 -36.26 47.80
C SER A 44 4.14 -36.58 46.33
N TYR A 45 5.17 -36.61 45.48
CA TYR A 45 5.43 -37.54 44.34
C TYR A 45 4.95 -37.29 42.88
N TRP A 46 5.91 -37.59 41.99
CA TRP A 46 5.86 -37.93 40.54
C TRP A 46 5.90 -36.84 39.44
N THR A 47 7.14 -36.54 39.00
CA THR A 47 7.71 -36.64 37.62
C THR A 47 6.80 -36.31 36.42
N SER A 48 7.23 -35.58 35.37
CA SER A 48 8.53 -35.66 34.69
C SER A 48 8.83 -34.44 33.78
N ASN A 49 10.02 -34.44 33.18
CA ASN A 49 10.54 -33.55 32.11
C ASN A 49 10.78 -32.06 32.46
N SER A 50 11.83 -31.38 32.03
CA SER A 50 13.23 -31.68 31.67
C SER A 50 13.75 -30.44 30.94
N LYS A 51 14.82 -29.83 31.46
CA LYS A 51 15.68 -28.83 30.79
C LYS A 51 15.04 -27.51 30.35
N SER A 52 15.09 -26.56 31.29
CA SER A 52 15.37 -25.15 31.02
C SER A 52 16.79 -24.93 30.47
N ALA A 53 16.93 -23.93 29.61
CA ALA A 53 18.12 -23.12 29.37
C ALA A 53 17.56 -21.75 28.94
N GLU A 54 17.37 -20.84 29.88
CA GLU A 54 18.32 -19.75 30.20
C GLU A 54 18.51 -18.78 29.04
N GLU A 55 17.85 -17.63 29.18
CA GLU A 55 18.06 -16.42 28.39
C GLU A 55 19.47 -15.87 28.63
N GLN A 56 20.11 -15.36 27.58
CA GLN A 56 21.15 -14.35 27.71
C GLN A 56 20.81 -13.15 26.85
N ASP A 57 20.52 -12.04 27.53
CA ASP A 57 20.57 -10.71 26.94
C ASP A 57 21.96 -10.44 26.36
N SER A 58 22.01 -9.93 25.14
CA SER A 58 23.14 -9.11 24.70
C SER A 58 22.65 -7.96 23.83
N ALA A 59 22.65 -6.76 24.42
CA ALA A 59 22.40 -5.53 23.70
C ALA A 59 23.54 -5.29 22.69
N SER A 60 23.19 -4.84 21.47
CA SER A 60 24.16 -4.30 20.53
C SER A 60 23.77 -2.89 20.10
N SER A 61 24.68 -1.97 20.37
CA SER A 61 24.65 -0.56 19.96
C SER A 61 25.68 -0.34 18.83
N PRO A 62 25.71 0.82 18.15
CA PRO A 62 25.74 0.85 16.69
C PRO A 62 27.13 0.77 16.07
N VAL A 63 27.21 0.24 14.85
CA VAL A 63 28.42 0.28 14.02
C VAL A 63 28.31 1.45 13.04
N ALA A 64 29.35 2.29 13.03
CA ALA A 64 29.38 3.55 12.29
C ALA A 64 29.61 3.38 10.77
N SER A 65 29.02 4.31 10.01
CA SER A 65 29.21 4.50 8.57
C SER A 65 30.61 5.01 8.21
N VAL A 66 31.20 4.49 7.12
CA VAL A 66 32.40 5.06 6.49
C VAL A 66 32.21 5.14 4.98
N SER A 67 32.31 6.36 4.42
CA SER A 67 32.23 6.62 2.97
C SER A 67 33.62 6.88 2.37
N PRO A 68 33.91 6.43 1.14
CA PRO A 68 35.03 6.93 0.34
C PRO A 68 34.64 8.09 -0.59
N VAL A 69 35.57 9.03 -0.77
CA VAL A 69 35.48 10.19 -1.68
C VAL A 69 35.83 9.77 -3.12
N PRO A 70 35.19 10.31 -4.18
CA PRO A 70 35.44 9.90 -5.56
C PRO A 70 36.67 10.58 -6.19
N THR A 71 37.38 9.84 -7.05
CA THR A 71 38.43 10.37 -7.94
C THR A 71 37.94 10.49 -9.39
N LYS A 72 38.47 11.49 -10.09
CA LYS A 72 38.06 11.95 -11.42
C LYS A 72 38.96 11.36 -12.52
N PRO A 73 38.42 11.03 -13.71
CA PRO A 73 39.18 11.10 -14.96
C PRO A 73 38.73 12.25 -15.89
N THR A 74 39.55 12.48 -16.93
CA THR A 74 39.60 13.73 -17.70
C THR A 74 39.07 13.59 -19.13
N ASN A 75 38.64 14.70 -19.73
CA ASN A 75 38.21 14.81 -21.13
C ASN A 75 39.23 14.29 -22.16
N THR A 76 38.72 13.75 -23.26
CA THR A 76 39.24 14.00 -24.62
C THR A 76 38.08 14.14 -25.59
N ALA A 77 38.22 15.03 -26.58
CA ALA A 77 37.21 15.31 -27.59
C ALA A 77 37.74 14.97 -28.99
N SER A 78 36.85 14.65 -29.93
CA SER A 78 37.11 14.82 -31.37
C SER A 78 35.83 15.07 -32.14
N SER A 79 35.89 16.04 -33.05
CA SER A 79 34.98 16.28 -34.17
C SER A 79 35.35 15.34 -35.35
N ALA A 80 34.72 15.31 -36.55
CA ALA A 80 33.70 16.17 -37.15
C ALA A 80 32.86 15.46 -38.26
N SER A 81 31.66 15.99 -38.51
CA SER A 81 30.94 16.20 -39.80
C SER A 81 31.25 15.39 -41.08
N THR A 82 30.19 14.86 -41.71
CA THR A 82 29.84 14.91 -43.16
C THR A 82 28.49 14.17 -43.35
N ALA A 83 27.64 14.35 -44.37
CA ALA A 83 27.25 15.52 -45.18
C ALA A 83 25.87 15.20 -45.82
N SER A 84 25.03 16.19 -46.11
CA SER A 84 23.68 15.97 -46.65
C SER A 84 23.64 15.59 -48.13
N ALA A 85 22.67 14.75 -48.52
CA ALA A 85 22.19 14.62 -49.90
C ALA A 85 20.66 14.65 -49.95
N LYS A 86 20.10 15.40 -50.89
CA LYS A 86 18.67 15.59 -51.14
C LYS A 86 18.31 14.99 -52.51
N PRO A 87 17.12 14.40 -52.67
CA PRO A 87 16.41 14.42 -53.94
C PRO A 87 15.14 15.30 -53.89
N SER A 88 14.73 15.78 -55.07
CA SER A 88 13.50 16.55 -55.31
C SER A 88 12.37 15.64 -55.85
N PRO A 89 11.12 16.11 -55.97
CA PRO A 89 9.94 15.26 -56.02
C PRO A 89 9.49 14.85 -57.43
N GLU A 90 8.65 13.81 -57.51
CA GLU A 90 7.79 13.60 -58.68
C GLU A 90 6.40 13.01 -58.30
N SER A 91 5.53 12.88 -59.30
CA SER A 91 4.08 13.11 -59.20
C SER A 91 3.20 11.93 -58.78
N THR A 92 1.98 12.27 -58.36
CA THR A 92 0.88 11.38 -58.00
C THR A 92 0.25 10.65 -59.19
N VAL A 93 -0.06 9.35 -59.03
CA VAL A 93 -1.18 8.68 -59.74
C VAL A 93 -1.93 7.77 -58.76
N LYS A 94 -3.26 7.86 -58.74
CA LYS A 94 -4.12 6.96 -57.95
C LYS A 94 -4.38 5.66 -58.72
N ALA A 95 -4.23 4.51 -58.05
CA ALA A 95 -4.77 3.24 -58.51
C ALA A 95 -5.75 2.70 -57.45
N VAL A 96 -6.99 2.42 -57.86
CA VAL A 96 -8.02 1.83 -57.00
C VAL A 96 -8.03 0.32 -57.24
N ILE A 97 -7.84 -0.46 -56.17
CA ILE A 97 -7.98 -1.92 -56.19
C ILE A 97 -9.29 -2.27 -55.46
N PRO A 98 -10.19 -3.10 -56.05
CA PRO A 98 -11.47 -3.42 -55.44
C PRO A 98 -11.32 -4.36 -54.24
N THR A 99 -12.08 -4.08 -53.18
CA THR A 99 -12.13 -4.87 -51.95
C THR A 99 -12.99 -6.13 -52.14
N PRO A 100 -12.56 -7.33 -51.69
CA PRO A 100 -13.44 -8.48 -51.61
C PRO A 100 -14.55 -8.26 -50.55
N PRO A 101 -15.72 -8.91 -50.69
CA PRO A 101 -16.82 -8.75 -49.75
C PRO A 101 -16.45 -9.29 -48.36
N PRO A 102 -17.01 -8.73 -47.28
CA PRO A 102 -16.71 -9.18 -45.93
C PRO A 102 -17.21 -10.62 -45.74
N ILE A 103 -16.28 -11.52 -45.41
CA ILE A 103 -16.62 -12.80 -44.80
C ILE A 103 -17.39 -12.47 -43.52
N ALA A 104 -18.55 -13.11 -43.34
CA ALA A 104 -19.36 -12.94 -42.15
C ALA A 104 -18.51 -13.28 -40.91
N SER A 105 -18.13 -12.25 -40.16
CA SER A 105 -17.48 -12.43 -38.86
C SER A 105 -18.52 -13.08 -37.96
N SER A 106 -18.32 -14.35 -37.63
CA SER A 106 -18.96 -14.94 -36.46
C SER A 106 -18.46 -14.17 -35.25
N GLU A 107 -19.28 -13.27 -34.72
CA GLU A 107 -18.94 -12.56 -33.49
C GLU A 107 -18.65 -13.59 -32.39
N PRO A 108 -17.54 -13.46 -31.64
CA PRO A 108 -17.33 -14.28 -30.46
C PRO A 108 -18.43 -13.92 -29.45
N THR A 109 -19.29 -14.89 -29.15
CA THR A 109 -20.29 -14.80 -28.08
C THR A 109 -19.64 -14.35 -26.78
N SER A 110 -19.85 -13.09 -26.39
CA SER A 110 -19.45 -12.60 -25.08
C SER A 110 -20.43 -13.10 -24.02
N SER A 111 -19.94 -13.36 -22.80
CA SER A 111 -20.38 -12.61 -21.60
C SER A 111 -19.71 -13.10 -20.31
N GLY A 112 -18.38 -13.10 -20.32
CA GLY A 112 -17.56 -13.06 -19.10
C GLY A 112 -16.52 -11.98 -19.28
N GLY A 113 -16.90 -10.71 -19.10
CA GLY A 113 -15.98 -9.58 -19.29
C GLY A 113 -14.77 -9.70 -18.35
N GLN A 114 -13.57 -9.69 -18.91
CA GLN A 114 -12.35 -9.57 -18.10
C GLN A 114 -12.14 -8.10 -17.74
N VAL A 115 -11.94 -7.81 -16.47
CA VAL A 115 -11.44 -6.52 -15.99
C VAL A 115 -9.91 -6.57 -15.95
N LYS A 116 -9.27 -5.50 -16.43
CA LYS A 116 -7.82 -5.34 -16.46
C LYS A 116 -7.37 -4.50 -15.28
N LEU A 117 -6.66 -5.11 -14.34
CA LEU A 117 -6.10 -4.45 -13.18
C LEU A 117 -4.58 -4.35 -13.33
N THR A 118 -4.02 -3.18 -13.06
CA THR A 118 -2.56 -3.01 -12.99
C THR A 118 -2.15 -2.70 -11.56
N PHE A 119 -1.08 -3.32 -11.10
CA PHE A 119 -0.50 -3.08 -9.79
C PHE A 119 0.96 -2.66 -9.92
N VAL A 120 1.32 -1.67 -9.12
CA VAL A 120 2.71 -1.21 -8.97
C VAL A 120 3.12 -1.28 -7.50
N GLY A 121 4.43 -1.34 -7.27
CA GLY A 121 5.03 -1.37 -5.94
C GLY A 121 4.95 -0.06 -5.17
N ASP A 122 5.85 0.09 -4.21
CA ASP A 122 5.86 1.20 -3.26
C ASP A 122 6.12 2.56 -3.96
N VAL A 123 5.28 3.56 -3.66
CA VAL A 123 5.34 4.92 -4.20
C VAL A 123 5.64 5.91 -3.08
N LEU A 124 6.89 6.40 -3.09
CA LEU A 124 7.43 7.43 -2.21
C LEU A 124 7.72 8.68 -3.04
N MET A 125 7.02 9.78 -2.77
CA MET A 125 7.16 11.07 -3.48
C MET A 125 7.81 12.16 -2.60
N ALA A 126 8.61 11.73 -1.63
CA ALA A 126 9.20 12.56 -0.58
C ALA A 126 10.74 12.61 -0.66
N SER A 127 11.36 13.48 0.15
CA SER A 127 12.83 13.58 0.27
C SER A 127 13.50 13.78 -1.10
N LYS A 128 14.57 13.04 -1.40
CA LYS A 128 15.29 13.09 -2.69
C LYS A 128 14.39 12.87 -3.92
N VAL A 129 13.26 12.17 -3.78
CA VAL A 129 12.30 12.05 -4.89
C VAL A 129 11.62 13.40 -5.14
N GLU A 130 11.13 14.05 -4.09
CA GLU A 130 10.49 15.37 -4.18
C GLU A 130 11.43 16.42 -4.80
N ASP A 131 12.73 16.38 -4.47
CA ASP A 131 13.74 17.25 -5.10
C ASP A 131 13.84 17.04 -6.62
N ILE A 132 13.74 15.78 -7.07
CA ILE A 132 13.72 15.44 -8.50
C ILE A 132 12.42 15.93 -9.15
N LEU A 133 11.27 15.76 -8.50
CA LEU A 133 9.97 16.22 -9.01
C LEU A 133 9.92 17.75 -9.16
N LYS A 134 10.44 18.48 -8.17
CA LYS A 134 10.55 19.95 -8.21
C LYS A 134 11.44 20.46 -9.35
N GLN A 135 12.45 19.68 -9.74
CA GLN A 135 13.37 20.04 -10.83
C GLN A 135 12.89 19.61 -12.22
N LYS A 136 12.21 18.47 -12.34
CA LYS A 136 11.86 17.85 -13.62
C LYS A 136 10.38 17.89 -13.99
N GLY A 137 9.52 18.29 -13.08
CA GLY A 137 8.06 18.15 -13.19
C GLY A 137 7.54 16.97 -12.37
N TYR A 138 6.34 17.12 -11.81
CA TYR A 138 5.69 16.06 -11.01
C TYR A 138 5.24 14.87 -11.85
N ASP A 139 5.11 15.04 -13.18
CA ASP A 139 4.79 14.00 -14.15
C ASP A 139 6.01 13.13 -14.55
N TYR A 140 7.22 13.57 -14.24
CA TYR A 140 8.48 12.91 -14.60
C TYR A 140 8.51 11.39 -14.35
N PRO A 141 8.11 10.85 -13.16
CA PRO A 141 8.17 9.41 -12.88
C PRO A 141 7.36 8.54 -13.85
N TYR A 142 6.29 9.10 -14.41
CA TYR A 142 5.32 8.35 -15.20
C TYR A 142 5.67 8.35 -16.69
N THR A 143 6.61 9.19 -17.13
CA THR A 143 6.91 9.46 -18.55
C THR A 143 7.22 8.19 -19.37
N ASN A 144 7.98 7.25 -18.80
CA ASN A 144 8.38 5.99 -19.46
C ASN A 144 7.36 4.84 -19.32
N VAL A 145 6.31 5.01 -18.51
CA VAL A 145 5.39 3.92 -18.11
C VAL A 145 3.90 4.27 -18.22
N LYS A 146 3.56 5.51 -18.59
CA LYS A 146 2.17 6.03 -18.63
C LYS A 146 1.18 5.11 -19.32
N ASP A 147 1.56 4.47 -20.42
CA ASP A 147 0.70 3.58 -21.19
C ASP A 147 0.29 2.32 -20.40
N PHE A 148 1.16 1.78 -19.53
CA PHE A 148 0.84 0.64 -18.66
C PHE A 148 -0.06 1.03 -17.50
N LEU A 149 -0.04 2.31 -17.09
CA LEU A 149 -0.81 2.85 -15.97
C LEU A 149 -2.19 3.39 -16.39
N SER A 150 -2.34 3.88 -17.62
CA SER A 150 -3.54 4.58 -18.10
C SER A 150 -4.45 3.81 -19.06
N LYS A 151 -3.98 2.68 -19.61
CA LYS A 151 -4.79 1.73 -20.40
C LYS A 151 -5.58 0.64 -19.63
N PRO A 152 -5.23 0.21 -18.40
CA PRO A 152 -6.05 -0.76 -17.66
C PRO A 152 -7.35 -0.11 -17.18
N ASP A 153 -8.25 -0.92 -16.64
CA ASP A 153 -9.51 -0.44 -16.08
C ASP A 153 -9.33 0.24 -14.72
N TYR A 154 -8.34 -0.22 -13.94
CA TYR A 154 -7.87 0.40 -12.70
C TYR A 154 -6.37 0.15 -12.53
N THR A 155 -5.62 1.18 -12.15
CA THR A 155 -4.23 1.03 -11.63
C THR A 155 -4.17 1.27 -10.13
N ILE A 156 -3.48 0.38 -9.42
CA ILE A 156 -3.39 0.33 -7.97
C ILE A 156 -1.92 0.43 -7.52
N ALA A 157 -1.65 1.22 -6.48
CA ALA A 157 -0.31 1.40 -5.90
C ALA A 157 -0.33 1.33 -4.36
N ASN A 158 0.82 1.12 -3.72
CA ASN A 158 0.99 1.46 -2.30
C ASN A 158 1.53 2.90 -2.18
N LEU A 159 0.71 3.83 -1.67
CA LEU A 159 1.15 5.20 -1.41
C LEU A 159 1.78 5.25 -0.02
N GLU A 160 3.11 5.20 0.01
CA GLU A 160 3.85 4.99 1.25
C GLU A 160 3.90 6.25 2.13
N THR A 161 3.87 7.43 1.51
CA THR A 161 4.11 8.70 2.20
C THR A 161 2.86 9.55 2.40
N PRO A 162 2.69 10.24 3.54
CA PRO A 162 1.59 11.18 3.74
C PRO A 162 1.73 12.38 2.81
N ILE A 163 0.59 12.87 2.37
CA ILE A 163 0.44 14.03 1.50
C ILE A 163 -0.18 15.15 2.34
N THR A 164 0.67 16.03 2.87
CA THR A 164 0.27 17.04 3.86
C THR A 164 1.25 18.20 3.90
N THR A 165 0.77 19.38 4.29
CA THR A 165 1.58 20.54 4.69
C THR A 165 1.53 20.79 6.20
N ARG A 166 0.78 19.98 6.96
CA ARG A 166 0.46 20.12 8.39
C ARG A 166 0.92 18.88 9.17
N GLY A 167 0.45 18.75 10.42
CA GLY A 167 0.79 17.63 11.28
C GLY A 167 2.15 17.72 11.97
N THR A 168 2.29 16.93 13.04
CA THR A 168 3.46 16.90 13.91
C THR A 168 4.35 15.72 13.53
N VAL A 169 5.63 16.00 13.28
CA VAL A 169 6.65 14.98 12.99
C VAL A 169 6.65 13.89 14.06
N GLN A 170 6.58 12.62 13.64
CA GLN A 170 6.68 11.48 14.55
C GLN A 170 8.14 11.10 14.80
N ASN A 171 8.42 10.50 15.96
CA ASN A 171 9.78 10.14 16.36
C ASN A 171 10.23 8.82 15.69
N LYS A 172 10.82 8.91 14.50
CA LYS A 172 11.36 7.79 13.71
C LYS A 172 12.67 8.17 13.04
N ASP A 173 13.50 7.18 12.72
CA ASP A 173 14.75 7.37 11.95
C ASP A 173 14.51 7.94 10.55
N TYR A 174 13.38 7.54 9.94
CA TYR A 174 12.93 7.99 8.64
C TYR A 174 11.50 8.53 8.74
N VAL A 175 11.36 9.81 8.38
CA VAL A 175 10.08 10.54 8.36
C VAL A 175 9.94 11.18 6.98
N TYR A 176 8.84 10.88 6.29
CA TYR A 176 8.58 11.34 4.93
C TYR A 176 7.34 12.22 4.85
N ARG A 177 7.43 13.27 4.03
CA ARG A 177 6.32 14.15 3.65
C ARG A 177 6.32 14.31 2.14
N SER A 178 5.19 14.02 1.50
CA SER A 178 4.98 14.32 0.08
C SER A 178 4.17 15.61 -0.07
N SER A 179 4.53 16.42 -1.05
CA SER A 179 3.79 17.63 -1.40
C SER A 179 2.45 17.28 -2.06
N PRO A 180 1.33 17.94 -1.68
CA PRO A 180 0.06 17.84 -2.40
C PRO A 180 0.16 18.13 -3.91
N MET A 181 1.17 18.88 -4.35
CA MET A 181 1.42 19.14 -5.77
C MET A 181 1.73 17.88 -6.60
N ALA A 182 2.06 16.75 -5.96
CA ALA A 182 2.29 15.48 -6.66
C ALA A 182 0.98 14.75 -7.04
N LEU A 183 -0.15 15.07 -6.40
CA LEU A 183 -1.42 14.36 -6.62
C LEU A 183 -1.98 14.48 -8.05
N PRO A 184 -2.02 15.67 -8.69
CA PRO A 184 -2.52 15.79 -10.06
C PRO A 184 -1.73 14.95 -11.06
N ALA A 185 -0.41 14.85 -10.88
CA ALA A 185 0.44 14.03 -11.74
C ALA A 185 0.24 12.52 -11.46
N LEU A 186 0.09 12.12 -10.20
CA LEU A 186 -0.27 10.75 -9.81
C LEU A 186 -1.60 10.34 -10.45
N LYS A 187 -2.65 11.17 -10.35
CA LYS A 187 -3.96 10.91 -10.96
C LYS A 187 -3.88 10.88 -12.50
N ALA A 188 -3.20 11.86 -13.11
CA ALA A 188 -3.04 11.96 -14.56
C ALA A 188 -2.14 10.86 -15.18
N SER A 189 -1.38 10.13 -14.36
CA SER A 189 -0.65 8.93 -14.79
C SER A 189 -1.57 7.74 -15.11
N GLY A 190 -2.75 7.68 -14.48
CA GLY A 190 -3.65 6.53 -14.50
C GLY A 190 -3.81 5.81 -13.17
N ILE A 191 -3.08 6.19 -12.10
CA ILE A 191 -3.31 5.61 -10.76
C ILE A 191 -4.72 6.00 -10.26
N ASP A 192 -5.51 4.99 -9.93
CA ASP A 192 -6.94 5.11 -9.56
C ASP A 192 -7.22 4.81 -8.10
N LEU A 193 -6.40 3.96 -7.47
CA LEU A 193 -6.57 3.50 -6.11
C LEU A 193 -5.21 3.35 -5.41
N VAL A 194 -5.13 3.76 -4.15
CA VAL A 194 -3.93 3.59 -3.32
C VAL A 194 -4.22 2.84 -2.02
N ASN A 195 -3.32 1.94 -1.64
CA ASN A 195 -3.24 1.47 -0.27
C ASN A 195 -2.56 2.53 0.61
N LEU A 196 -3.19 2.87 1.73
CA LEU A 196 -2.66 3.73 2.78
C LEU A 196 -2.17 2.94 4.00
N ALA A 197 -2.50 1.64 4.12
CA ALA A 197 -2.02 0.83 5.23
C ALA A 197 -0.53 0.51 5.05
N ASN A 198 0.35 1.32 5.63
CA ASN A 198 1.79 1.11 5.64
C ASN A 198 2.44 1.77 6.87
N ASN A 199 3.76 1.67 6.98
CA ASN A 199 4.55 2.15 8.11
C ASN A 199 4.88 3.65 8.08
N HIS A 200 4.50 4.40 7.04
CA HIS A 200 4.91 5.79 6.81
C HIS A 200 3.74 6.78 6.69
N VAL A 201 2.52 6.35 6.37
CA VAL A 201 1.35 7.24 6.17
C VAL A 201 1.00 8.14 7.37
N MET A 202 1.44 7.81 8.58
CA MET A 202 1.23 8.65 9.77
C MET A 202 2.52 9.32 10.27
N ASP A 203 3.54 9.50 9.42
CA ASP A 203 4.80 10.17 9.75
C ASP A 203 4.62 11.63 10.26
N TYR A 204 3.47 12.24 9.99
CA TYR A 204 3.04 13.53 10.54
C TYR A 204 1.80 13.44 11.45
N GLY A 205 1.61 12.28 12.07
CA GLY A 205 0.51 11.94 12.97
C GLY A 205 -0.85 11.88 12.28
N THR A 206 -1.91 11.88 13.09
CA THR A 206 -3.30 11.82 12.62
C THR A 206 -3.67 12.97 11.69
N GLU A 207 -3.16 14.19 11.90
CA GLU A 207 -3.39 15.29 10.97
C GLU A 207 -2.81 15.02 9.57
N GLY A 208 -1.60 14.44 9.50
CA GLY A 208 -0.99 14.07 8.23
C GLY A 208 -1.75 12.97 7.50
N LEU A 209 -2.27 11.98 8.24
CA LEU A 209 -3.15 10.94 7.68
C LEU A 209 -4.45 11.54 7.13
N LEU A 210 -5.14 12.37 7.92
CA LEU A 210 -6.42 12.97 7.52
C LEU A 210 -6.26 13.93 6.33
N ASP A 211 -5.19 14.75 6.29
CA ASP A 211 -4.84 15.55 5.12
C ASP A 211 -4.62 14.67 3.87
N THR A 212 -3.93 13.54 4.03
CA THR A 212 -3.68 12.59 2.93
C THR A 212 -4.99 12.02 2.39
N MET A 213 -5.89 11.61 3.28
CA MET A 213 -7.20 11.07 2.92
C MET A 213 -8.06 12.12 2.21
N ASP A 214 -8.21 13.31 2.79
CA ASP A 214 -9.05 14.36 2.23
C ASP A 214 -8.48 14.91 0.91
N ALA A 215 -7.15 14.91 0.71
CA ALA A 215 -6.52 15.31 -0.54
C ALA A 215 -6.69 14.27 -1.67
N LEU A 216 -6.59 12.97 -1.35
CA LEU A 216 -6.88 11.88 -2.30
C LEU A 216 -8.36 11.90 -2.73
N ASP A 217 -9.26 12.07 -1.77
CA ASP A 217 -10.71 12.16 -2.01
C ASP A 217 -11.05 13.37 -2.91
N GLN A 218 -10.35 14.50 -2.75
CA GLN A 218 -10.48 15.70 -3.61
C GLN A 218 -9.94 15.50 -5.03
N GLU A 219 -8.81 14.81 -5.20
CA GLU A 219 -8.23 14.50 -6.52
C GLU A 219 -8.99 13.34 -7.23
N GLY A 220 -9.89 12.65 -6.55
CA GLY A 220 -10.62 11.50 -7.09
C GLY A 220 -9.78 10.21 -7.19
N VAL A 221 -8.72 10.11 -6.38
CA VAL A 221 -7.94 8.88 -6.19
C VAL A 221 -8.57 8.10 -5.03
N LYS A 222 -8.99 6.86 -5.27
CA LYS A 222 -9.61 6.02 -4.24
C LYS A 222 -8.55 5.55 -3.25
N ARG A 223 -8.95 5.27 -2.00
CA ARG A 223 -8.04 4.86 -0.93
C ARG A 223 -8.61 3.69 -0.14
N VAL A 224 -7.73 2.83 0.36
CA VAL A 224 -8.07 1.70 1.24
C VAL A 224 -7.05 1.57 2.37
N GLY A 225 -7.45 0.93 3.48
CA GLY A 225 -6.54 0.55 4.55
C GLY A 225 -6.19 1.64 5.56
N ALA A 226 -6.85 2.80 5.50
CA ALA A 226 -6.82 3.78 6.58
C ALA A 226 -8.15 4.57 6.62
N GLY A 227 -8.55 4.99 7.82
CA GLY A 227 -9.86 5.56 8.08
C GLY A 227 -9.87 6.53 9.26
N LYS A 228 -10.95 7.31 9.37
CA LYS A 228 -11.28 8.20 10.50
C LYS A 228 -11.64 7.43 11.77
N ASP A 229 -11.99 6.15 11.62
CA ASP A 229 -12.19 5.17 12.68
C ASP A 229 -11.91 3.72 12.19
N LEU A 230 -12.18 2.75 13.05
CA LEU A 230 -12.06 1.31 12.78
C LEU A 230 -12.95 0.83 11.62
N GLU A 231 -14.16 1.36 11.45
CA GLU A 231 -15.07 0.88 10.40
C GLU A 231 -14.59 1.35 9.03
N GLU A 232 -14.25 2.63 8.88
CA GLU A 232 -13.72 3.16 7.61
C GLU A 232 -12.38 2.51 7.25
N ALA A 233 -11.48 2.27 8.21
CA ALA A 233 -10.16 1.72 7.91
C ALA A 233 -10.22 0.32 7.28
N TYR A 234 -11.16 -0.52 7.74
CA TYR A 234 -11.42 -1.86 7.22
C TYR A 234 -12.50 -1.91 6.14
N GLN A 235 -13.04 -0.75 5.71
CA GLN A 235 -14.04 -0.70 4.64
C GLN A 235 -13.39 -0.92 3.27
N PRO A 236 -13.92 -1.83 2.43
CA PRO A 236 -13.42 -1.99 1.07
C PRO A 236 -13.89 -0.85 0.18
N VAL A 237 -13.05 -0.46 -0.77
CA VAL A 237 -13.51 0.27 -1.95
C VAL A 237 -14.14 -0.75 -2.89
N ILE A 238 -15.42 -0.58 -3.19
CA ILE A 238 -16.14 -1.41 -4.16
C ILE A 238 -16.37 -0.61 -5.45
N VAL A 239 -15.95 -1.19 -6.57
CA VAL A 239 -16.13 -0.64 -7.93
C VAL A 239 -16.71 -1.69 -8.87
N GLU A 240 -17.25 -1.28 -10.01
CA GLU A 240 -17.77 -2.21 -11.02
C GLU A 240 -17.31 -1.80 -12.42
N LYS A 241 -16.78 -2.77 -13.18
CA LYS A 241 -16.30 -2.59 -14.55
C LYS A 241 -16.44 -3.90 -15.32
N ALA A 242 -16.78 -3.82 -16.61
CA ALA A 242 -16.97 -4.99 -17.48
C ALA A 242 -17.97 -6.06 -16.94
N GLY A 243 -18.89 -5.66 -16.05
CA GLY A 243 -19.83 -6.58 -15.37
C GLY A 243 -19.24 -7.35 -14.19
N VAL A 244 -18.02 -7.01 -13.75
CA VAL A 244 -17.32 -7.55 -12.59
C VAL A 244 -17.31 -6.48 -11.49
N LYS A 245 -17.87 -6.81 -10.33
CA LYS A 245 -17.81 -6.00 -9.11
C LYS A 245 -16.63 -6.43 -8.25
N ILE A 246 -15.80 -5.46 -7.88
CA ILE A 246 -14.48 -5.71 -7.28
C ILE A 246 -14.41 -4.99 -5.94
N ALA A 247 -14.09 -5.71 -4.88
CA ALA A 247 -13.77 -5.15 -3.57
C ALA A 247 -12.25 -5.10 -3.37
N PHE A 248 -11.72 -3.91 -3.12
CA PHE A 248 -10.31 -3.69 -2.79
C PHE A 248 -10.14 -3.45 -1.29
N PHE A 249 -9.14 -4.11 -0.69
CA PHE A 249 -8.71 -3.90 0.70
C PHE A 249 -7.25 -3.47 0.78
N GLY A 250 -6.91 -2.77 1.87
CA GLY A 250 -5.55 -2.38 2.23
C GLY A 250 -5.24 -2.79 3.66
N PHE A 251 -4.12 -3.48 3.91
CA PHE A 251 -3.71 -3.89 5.27
C PHE A 251 -2.20 -3.76 5.52
N SER A 252 -1.80 -3.39 6.74
CA SER A 252 -0.39 -3.32 7.16
C SER A 252 -0.06 -4.30 8.29
N ARG A 253 1.06 -5.02 8.16
CA ARG A 253 1.72 -5.72 9.28
C ARG A 253 3.00 -5.00 9.75
N VAL A 254 3.15 -3.74 9.37
CA VAL A 254 4.25 -2.85 9.73
C VAL A 254 3.65 -1.53 10.17
N VAL A 255 3.37 -1.42 11.47
CA VAL A 255 2.77 -0.25 12.10
C VAL A 255 3.69 0.15 13.26
N PRO A 256 4.47 1.24 13.13
CA PRO A 256 5.52 1.61 14.11
C PRO A 256 5.02 1.75 15.55
N GLU A 257 3.83 2.34 15.73
CA GLU A 257 3.26 2.65 17.04
C GLU A 257 1.87 2.05 17.19
N ALA A 258 1.55 1.55 18.38
CA ALA A 258 0.23 0.96 18.65
C ALA A 258 -0.92 1.98 18.46
N SER A 259 -0.65 3.27 18.69
CA SER A 259 -1.58 4.39 18.51
C SER A 259 -1.88 4.73 17.04
N TRP A 260 -1.14 4.17 16.07
CA TRP A 260 -1.41 4.37 14.64
C TRP A 260 -2.45 3.41 14.09
N LYS A 261 -2.82 2.37 14.84
CA LYS A 261 -3.88 1.42 14.47
C LYS A 261 -5.24 2.11 14.57
N ALA A 262 -6.10 1.94 13.57
CA ALA A 262 -7.46 2.43 13.63
C ALA A 262 -8.23 1.81 14.82
N GLY A 263 -9.13 2.59 15.43
CA GLY A 263 -9.91 2.17 16.58
C GLY A 263 -11.31 2.83 16.62
N PRO A 264 -12.20 2.44 17.53
CA PRO A 264 -13.52 3.06 17.64
C PRO A 264 -13.41 4.56 17.90
N GLY A 265 -13.83 5.38 16.93
CA GLY A 265 -13.67 6.84 16.97
C GLY A 265 -12.22 7.35 16.92
N HIS A 266 -11.27 6.51 16.48
CA HIS A 266 -9.84 6.85 16.42
C HIS A 266 -9.26 6.53 15.04
N ALA A 267 -8.75 7.57 14.38
CA ALA A 267 -8.24 7.48 13.02
C ALA A 267 -6.87 6.79 12.96
N GLY A 268 -6.68 5.93 11.97
CA GLY A 268 -5.45 5.16 11.81
C GLY A 268 -5.48 4.17 10.64
N VAL A 269 -4.49 3.29 10.60
CA VAL A 269 -4.35 2.23 9.58
C VAL A 269 -5.06 0.94 9.96
N ALA A 270 -5.53 0.20 8.96
CA ALA A 270 -6.01 -1.17 9.10
C ALA A 270 -4.82 -2.12 9.26
N GLU A 271 -4.65 -2.66 10.46
CA GLU A 271 -3.57 -3.57 10.80
C GLU A 271 -3.91 -5.04 10.54
N THR A 272 -2.89 -5.89 10.48
CA THR A 272 -3.04 -7.36 10.39
C THR A 272 -2.02 -8.11 11.26
N TYR A 273 -1.68 -7.56 12.43
CA TYR A 273 -1.03 -8.38 13.47
C TYR A 273 -2.06 -9.36 14.06
N SER A 274 -3.32 -8.94 14.16
CA SER A 274 -4.48 -9.82 14.35
C SER A 274 -5.16 -10.06 13.00
N TYR A 275 -5.15 -11.31 12.53
CA TYR A 275 -5.81 -11.68 11.28
C TYR A 275 -7.34 -11.55 11.30
N LYS A 276 -7.97 -11.36 12.48
CA LYS A 276 -9.43 -11.45 12.67
C LYS A 276 -10.19 -10.41 11.86
N LEU A 277 -9.91 -9.12 12.08
CA LEU A 277 -10.61 -8.02 11.40
C LEU A 277 -10.43 -8.06 9.87
N PRO A 278 -9.22 -8.28 9.31
CA PRO A 278 -9.06 -8.52 7.87
C PRO A 278 -9.89 -9.70 7.35
N VAL A 279 -9.89 -10.84 8.04
CA VAL A 279 -10.62 -12.06 7.62
C VAL A 279 -12.13 -11.83 7.65
N GLU A 280 -12.67 -11.22 8.70
CA GLU A 280 -14.09 -10.89 8.85
C GLU A 280 -14.54 -9.90 7.75
N ALA A 281 -13.72 -8.88 7.46
CA ALA A 281 -13.98 -7.91 6.40
C ALA A 281 -13.98 -8.55 5.00
N ILE A 282 -12.99 -9.40 4.70
CA ILE A 282 -12.91 -10.16 3.43
C ILE A 282 -14.12 -11.10 3.28
N GLN A 283 -14.50 -11.81 4.33
CA GLN A 283 -15.67 -12.70 4.33
C GLN A 283 -16.95 -11.94 3.98
N LYS A 284 -17.18 -10.77 4.61
CA LYS A 284 -18.34 -9.90 4.34
C LYS A 284 -18.33 -9.35 2.90
N ALA A 285 -17.17 -8.96 2.37
CA ALA A 285 -17.07 -8.47 0.99
C ALA A 285 -17.37 -9.58 -0.05
N LYS A 286 -16.99 -10.83 0.23
CA LYS A 286 -17.25 -11.99 -0.63
C LYS A 286 -18.74 -12.23 -0.90
N GLU A 287 -19.62 -11.80 0.01
CA GLU A 287 -21.09 -11.89 -0.16
C GLU A 287 -21.64 -10.90 -1.17
N SER A 288 -20.89 -9.84 -1.50
CA SER A 288 -21.39 -8.69 -2.27
C SER A 288 -20.51 -8.25 -3.45
N ALA A 289 -19.32 -8.84 -3.62
CA ALA A 289 -18.40 -8.61 -4.74
C ALA A 289 -18.09 -9.90 -5.50
N ASP A 290 -17.93 -9.79 -6.83
CA ASP A 290 -17.50 -10.89 -7.68
C ASP A 290 -16.02 -11.21 -7.46
N LEU A 291 -15.16 -10.20 -7.29
CA LEU A 291 -13.72 -10.34 -7.11
C LEU A 291 -13.27 -9.63 -5.83
N VAL A 292 -12.48 -10.27 -4.97
CA VAL A 292 -11.89 -9.62 -3.79
C VAL A 292 -10.37 -9.52 -3.94
N VAL A 293 -9.83 -8.30 -3.90
CA VAL A 293 -8.41 -7.99 -4.06
C VAL A 293 -7.87 -7.42 -2.75
N VAL A 294 -6.72 -7.93 -2.29
CA VAL A 294 -6.04 -7.41 -1.09
C VAL A 294 -4.67 -6.85 -1.47
N VAL A 295 -4.44 -5.57 -1.19
CA VAL A 295 -3.13 -4.93 -1.22
C VAL A 295 -2.59 -4.86 0.19
N THR A 296 -1.33 -5.23 0.42
CA THR A 296 -0.81 -5.35 1.79
C THR A 296 0.67 -5.04 1.95
N HIS A 297 1.01 -4.37 3.04
CA HIS A 297 2.35 -3.87 3.33
C HIS A 297 2.94 -4.67 4.51
N TRP A 298 3.91 -5.55 4.24
CA TRP A 298 4.29 -6.64 5.16
C TRP A 298 5.68 -7.26 4.93
N GLY A 299 6.10 -8.13 5.84
CA GLY A 299 7.35 -8.88 5.70
C GLY A 299 8.56 -8.18 6.32
N VAL A 300 9.74 -8.43 5.77
CA VAL A 300 11.03 -7.93 6.26
C VAL A 300 11.76 -7.21 5.14
N GLU A 301 12.23 -6.00 5.41
CA GLU A 301 13.04 -5.21 4.47
C GLU A 301 14.17 -6.04 3.84
N ARG A 302 14.27 -5.94 2.51
CA ARG A 302 15.33 -6.50 1.66
C ARG A 302 15.45 -8.03 1.69
N SER A 303 14.47 -8.74 2.25
CA SER A 303 14.36 -10.20 2.12
C SER A 303 13.79 -10.58 0.76
N ASP A 304 14.54 -11.35 -0.04
CA ASP A 304 14.06 -11.94 -1.31
C ASP A 304 12.94 -12.99 -1.10
N ASN A 305 12.74 -13.49 0.13
CA ASN A 305 11.77 -14.55 0.42
C ASN A 305 10.71 -14.10 1.44
N PRO A 306 9.43 -14.48 1.25
CA PRO A 306 8.38 -14.16 2.21
C PRO A 306 8.56 -14.91 3.52
N ASP A 307 8.37 -14.19 4.63
CA ASP A 307 8.44 -14.73 5.98
C ASP A 307 7.23 -15.64 6.31
N LYS A 308 7.21 -16.22 7.51
CA LYS A 308 6.08 -17.08 7.92
C LYS A 308 4.77 -16.29 8.02
N ASN A 309 4.80 -15.05 8.50
CA ASN A 309 3.60 -14.24 8.69
C ASN A 309 2.94 -13.87 7.37
N GLN A 310 3.73 -13.48 6.36
CA GLN A 310 3.25 -13.20 5.00
C GLN A 310 2.51 -14.40 4.42
N LYS A 311 3.10 -15.60 4.52
CA LYS A 311 2.48 -16.84 4.02
C LYS A 311 1.20 -17.20 4.78
N ASP A 312 1.27 -17.24 6.12
CA ASP A 312 0.12 -17.54 6.98
C ASP A 312 -1.05 -16.57 6.74
N LEU A 313 -0.79 -15.26 6.57
CA LEU A 313 -1.82 -14.25 6.30
C LEU A 313 -2.36 -14.36 4.89
N ALA A 314 -1.51 -14.55 3.87
CA ALA A 314 -1.96 -14.71 2.48
C ALA A 314 -2.92 -15.90 2.34
N HIS A 315 -2.59 -17.05 2.95
CA HIS A 315 -3.45 -18.24 2.94
C HIS A 315 -4.77 -17.98 3.69
N ARG A 316 -4.73 -17.31 4.86
CA ARG A 316 -5.95 -16.91 5.61
C ARG A 316 -6.85 -15.97 4.82
N TYR A 317 -6.30 -15.05 4.05
CA TYR A 317 -7.06 -14.12 3.22
C TYR A 317 -7.75 -14.85 2.06
N ILE A 318 -7.06 -15.76 1.36
CA ILE A 318 -7.67 -16.59 0.31
C ILE A 318 -8.77 -17.49 0.91
N ASP A 319 -8.53 -18.08 2.09
CA ASP A 319 -9.52 -18.90 2.80
C ASP A 319 -10.75 -18.09 3.23
N ALA A 320 -10.56 -16.82 3.62
CA ALA A 320 -11.64 -15.88 3.88
C ALA A 320 -12.44 -15.54 2.62
N GLY A 321 -11.77 -15.40 1.47
CA GLY A 321 -12.42 -15.11 0.19
C GLY A 321 -11.65 -14.21 -0.79
N ALA A 322 -10.40 -13.85 -0.49
CA ALA A 322 -9.56 -13.10 -1.43
C ALA A 322 -9.24 -13.92 -2.68
N ASP A 323 -9.30 -13.28 -3.84
CA ASP A 323 -9.08 -13.88 -5.15
C ASP A 323 -7.70 -13.49 -5.73
N LEU A 324 -7.15 -12.34 -5.32
CA LEU A 324 -5.81 -11.86 -5.67
C LEU A 324 -5.19 -11.10 -4.48
N ILE A 325 -3.92 -11.36 -4.19
CA ILE A 325 -3.16 -10.66 -3.14
C ILE A 325 -1.89 -10.07 -3.71
N VAL A 326 -1.63 -8.78 -3.44
CA VAL A 326 -0.46 -8.04 -3.92
C VAL A 326 0.24 -7.34 -2.75
N GLY A 327 1.51 -7.67 -2.55
CA GLY A 327 2.32 -7.16 -1.45
C GLY A 327 3.28 -6.02 -1.81
N GLY A 328 3.66 -5.25 -0.80
CA GLY A 328 4.78 -4.29 -0.76
C GLY A 328 5.43 -4.28 0.63
N HIS A 329 6.34 -3.33 0.90
CA HIS A 329 7.21 -3.16 2.09
C HIS A 329 8.66 -3.69 1.99
N PRO A 330 8.97 -4.91 1.51
CA PRO A 330 10.36 -5.39 1.50
C PRO A 330 11.33 -4.53 0.66
N HIS A 331 10.84 -3.55 -0.10
CA HIS A 331 11.60 -2.70 -1.03
C HIS A 331 12.37 -3.48 -2.11
N VAL A 332 12.14 -4.79 -2.21
CA VAL A 332 12.67 -5.72 -3.21
C VAL A 332 11.55 -6.64 -3.68
N LEU A 333 11.65 -7.14 -4.90
CA LEU A 333 10.76 -8.18 -5.41
C LEU A 333 10.88 -9.47 -4.59
N GLN A 334 9.73 -10.07 -4.26
CA GLN A 334 9.61 -11.43 -3.73
C GLN A 334 8.84 -12.31 -4.73
N GLY A 335 8.91 -13.62 -4.55
CA GLY A 335 8.27 -14.58 -5.44
C GLY A 335 6.73 -14.57 -5.43
N PHE A 336 6.16 -15.35 -6.34
CA PHE A 336 4.73 -15.61 -6.47
C PHE A 336 4.36 -16.96 -5.85
N GLU A 337 3.10 -17.12 -5.47
CA GLU A 337 2.49 -18.40 -5.10
C GLU A 337 1.09 -18.53 -5.68
N GLN A 338 0.72 -19.73 -6.11
CA GLN A 338 -0.68 -20.06 -6.39
C GLN A 338 -1.24 -20.94 -5.26
N TYR A 339 -2.11 -20.37 -4.44
CA TYR A 339 -2.75 -21.07 -3.33
C TYR A 339 -4.25 -21.23 -3.61
N LYS A 340 -4.76 -22.47 -3.59
CA LYS A 340 -6.16 -22.82 -3.93
C LYS A 340 -6.68 -22.20 -5.24
N GLY A 341 -5.79 -22.08 -6.23
CA GLY A 341 -6.09 -21.49 -7.55
C GLY A 341 -6.10 -19.96 -7.59
N LYS A 342 -5.71 -19.28 -6.50
CA LYS A 342 -5.62 -17.83 -6.37
C LYS A 342 -4.17 -17.37 -6.31
N TRP A 343 -3.91 -16.16 -6.79
CA TRP A 343 -2.55 -15.64 -6.92
C TRP A 343 -2.14 -14.78 -5.73
N ILE A 344 -0.91 -14.98 -5.28
CA ILE A 344 -0.22 -14.18 -4.28
C ILE A 344 1.06 -13.64 -4.93
N ALA A 345 1.21 -12.33 -5.01
CA ALA A 345 2.46 -11.65 -5.29
C ALA A 345 3.01 -11.10 -3.96
N TYR A 346 4.08 -11.67 -3.41
CA TYR A 346 4.46 -11.38 -2.03
C TYR A 346 5.07 -9.98 -1.83
N SER A 347 5.75 -9.43 -2.84
CA SER A 347 6.23 -8.05 -2.87
C SER A 347 6.52 -7.64 -4.32
N LEU A 348 5.99 -6.50 -4.76
CA LEU A 348 6.37 -5.86 -6.03
C LEU A 348 7.64 -4.98 -5.91
N GLY A 349 8.15 -4.76 -4.70
CA GLY A 349 9.29 -3.87 -4.44
C GLY A 349 8.95 -2.40 -4.65
N ASN A 350 9.96 -1.59 -4.98
CA ASN A 350 9.83 -0.14 -5.15
C ASN A 350 9.41 0.24 -6.57
N PHE A 351 8.38 1.08 -6.73
CA PHE A 351 8.05 1.66 -8.03
C PHE A 351 8.64 3.08 -8.18
N ILE A 352 8.13 4.05 -7.44
CA ILE A 352 8.67 5.42 -7.42
C ILE A 352 9.40 5.59 -6.10
N PHE A 353 10.73 5.62 -6.16
CA PHE A 353 11.55 5.59 -4.94
C PHE A 353 12.92 6.25 -5.13
N THR A 354 13.59 6.53 -4.02
CA THR A 354 14.98 7.02 -4.05
C THR A 354 15.95 5.91 -4.47
N THR A 355 16.98 6.26 -5.24
CA THR A 355 18.09 5.35 -5.49
C THR A 355 19.03 5.31 -4.28
N ASN A 356 19.23 4.11 -3.75
CA ASN A 356 20.20 3.76 -2.71
C ASN A 356 21.22 2.74 -3.27
N ASP A 357 22.23 2.37 -2.50
CA ASP A 357 23.35 1.52 -2.95
C ASP A 357 23.04 0.00 -2.98
N THR A 358 21.77 -0.41 -2.87
CA THR A 358 21.31 -1.81 -2.94
C THR A 358 20.60 -2.08 -4.29
N PRO A 359 21.27 -2.67 -5.31
CA PRO A 359 20.70 -2.78 -6.66
C PRO A 359 19.36 -3.51 -6.76
N LYS A 360 19.11 -4.51 -5.90
CA LYS A 360 17.82 -5.22 -5.86
C LYS A 360 16.61 -4.32 -5.57
N THR A 361 16.83 -3.16 -4.94
CA THR A 361 15.77 -2.18 -4.64
C THR A 361 15.42 -1.28 -5.83
N TRP A 362 16.15 -1.42 -6.94
CA TRP A 362 15.87 -0.78 -8.23
C TRP A 362 15.07 -1.70 -9.16
N GLU A 363 14.94 -2.99 -8.84
CA GLU A 363 14.21 -3.99 -9.63
C GLU A 363 12.76 -4.08 -9.13
N THR A 364 11.81 -3.88 -10.04
CA THR A 364 10.37 -4.00 -9.77
C THR A 364 9.67 -4.56 -11.01
N VAL A 365 8.36 -4.80 -10.91
CA VAL A 365 7.51 -5.17 -12.05
C VAL A 365 6.24 -4.32 -12.01
N ILE A 366 5.70 -4.02 -13.18
CA ILE A 366 4.27 -3.71 -13.29
C ILE A 366 3.58 -5.06 -13.43
N LEU A 367 2.65 -5.35 -12.53
CA LEU A 367 1.85 -6.57 -12.56
C LEU A 367 0.51 -6.26 -13.22
N GLU A 368 0.28 -6.85 -14.38
CA GLU A 368 -0.98 -6.77 -15.12
C GLU A 368 -1.80 -8.04 -14.84
N ALA A 369 -3.04 -7.87 -14.39
CA ALA A 369 -3.96 -8.95 -14.07
C ALA A 369 -5.25 -8.82 -14.88
N ALA A 370 -5.55 -9.83 -15.71
CA ALA A 370 -6.83 -9.93 -16.41
C ALA A 370 -7.75 -10.88 -15.63
N CYS A 371 -8.71 -10.33 -14.89
CA CYS A 371 -9.57 -11.07 -13.97
C CYS A 371 -11.00 -11.21 -14.50
N SER A 372 -11.61 -12.39 -14.38
CA SER A 372 -13.01 -12.66 -14.77
C SER A 372 -13.97 -12.72 -13.58
N LYS A 373 -15.27 -12.68 -13.86
CA LYS A 373 -16.35 -12.90 -12.86
C LYS A 373 -16.29 -14.29 -12.20
N ASP A 374 -15.69 -15.27 -12.88
CA ASP A 374 -15.41 -16.61 -12.36
C ASP A 374 -14.19 -16.64 -11.42
N LYS A 375 -13.67 -15.47 -11.04
CA LYS A 375 -12.60 -15.27 -10.06
C LYS A 375 -11.26 -15.90 -10.48
N GLN A 376 -11.04 -16.06 -11.78
CA GLN A 376 -9.75 -16.43 -12.35
C GLN A 376 -9.04 -15.15 -12.78
N CYS A 377 -7.73 -15.06 -12.51
CA CYS A 377 -6.89 -13.94 -12.93
C CYS A 377 -5.66 -14.48 -13.65
N ASP A 378 -5.49 -14.09 -14.91
CA ASP A 378 -4.25 -14.31 -15.66
C ASP A 378 -3.28 -13.19 -15.33
N ILE A 379 -2.03 -13.53 -14.99
CA ILE A 379 -1.02 -12.57 -14.51
C ILE A 379 0.14 -12.47 -15.50
N HIS A 380 0.41 -11.25 -15.94
CA HIS A 380 1.53 -10.87 -16.79
C HIS A 380 2.39 -9.81 -16.10
N LEU A 381 3.70 -9.86 -16.28
CA LEU A 381 4.66 -8.96 -15.65
C LEU A 381 5.42 -8.16 -16.70
N VAL A 382 5.49 -6.84 -16.53
CA VAL A 382 6.41 -5.98 -17.28
C VAL A 382 7.64 -5.72 -16.39
N PRO A 383 8.86 -6.05 -16.83
CA PRO A 383 10.06 -5.93 -15.99
C PRO A 383 10.54 -4.48 -15.99
N ILE A 384 10.68 -3.87 -14.81
CA ILE A 384 10.98 -2.45 -14.64
C ILE A 384 12.26 -2.28 -13.83
N LEU A 385 13.16 -1.42 -14.32
CA LEU A 385 14.23 -0.83 -13.52
C LEU A 385 13.83 0.60 -13.12
N THR A 386 13.77 0.88 -11.81
CA THR A 386 13.51 2.22 -11.28
C THR A 386 14.79 2.83 -10.70
N LYS A 387 15.23 3.96 -11.28
CA LYS A 387 16.36 4.75 -10.77
C LYS A 387 16.04 6.24 -10.87
N ALA A 388 16.50 7.01 -9.90
CA ALA A 388 16.21 8.44 -9.78
C ALA A 388 14.70 8.76 -9.92
N ALA A 389 13.85 7.96 -9.27
CA ALA A 389 12.38 8.05 -9.34
C ALA A 389 11.77 7.89 -10.75
N LEU A 390 12.47 7.25 -11.70
CA LEU A 390 12.00 6.99 -13.05
C LEU A 390 11.90 5.47 -13.34
N PRO A 391 10.74 4.84 -13.03
CA PRO A 391 10.35 3.55 -13.60
C PRO A 391 10.62 3.49 -15.11
N THR A 392 11.40 2.52 -15.57
CA THR A 392 11.71 2.33 -16.99
C THR A 392 11.67 0.84 -17.34
N PRO A 393 10.98 0.43 -18.42
CA PRO A 393 11.02 -0.96 -18.89
C PRO A 393 12.44 -1.46 -19.15
N MET A 394 12.74 -2.67 -18.69
CA MET A 394 14.03 -3.33 -18.92
C MET A 394 14.18 -3.79 -20.37
N SER A 395 15.44 -4.08 -20.77
CA SER A 395 15.71 -4.83 -21.99
C SER A 395 15.09 -6.24 -21.93
N THR A 396 14.82 -6.87 -23.07
CA THR A 396 14.33 -8.27 -23.10
C THR A 396 15.31 -9.23 -22.41
N GLU A 397 16.62 -8.99 -22.51
CA GLU A 397 17.64 -9.83 -21.88
C GLU A 397 17.62 -9.69 -20.35
N ASP A 398 17.55 -8.47 -19.84
CA ASP A 398 17.55 -8.22 -18.39
C ASP A 398 16.20 -8.57 -17.75
N GLY A 399 15.10 -8.35 -18.47
CA GLY A 399 13.77 -8.84 -18.10
C GLY A 399 13.74 -10.37 -17.97
N ALA A 400 14.32 -11.10 -18.93
CA ALA A 400 14.41 -12.56 -18.85
C ALA A 400 15.27 -13.04 -17.66
N LYS A 401 16.36 -12.34 -17.32
CA LYS A 401 17.15 -12.61 -16.10
C LYS A 401 16.32 -12.38 -14.84
N LEU A 402 15.55 -11.29 -14.78
CA LEU A 402 14.66 -10.97 -13.66
C LEU A 402 13.57 -12.03 -13.50
N PHE A 403 12.90 -12.44 -14.59
CA PHE A 403 11.88 -13.49 -14.57
C PHE A 403 12.47 -14.85 -14.17
N GLN A 404 13.69 -15.18 -14.60
CA GLN A 404 14.37 -16.38 -14.13
C GLN A 404 14.65 -16.32 -12.62
N ARG A 405 15.01 -15.15 -12.07
CA ARG A 405 15.17 -14.93 -10.61
C ARG A 405 13.83 -15.11 -9.89
N LEU A 406 12.77 -14.43 -10.34
CA LEU A 406 11.42 -14.53 -9.79
C LEU A 406 10.91 -15.97 -9.80
N SER A 407 11.07 -16.69 -10.91
CA SER A 407 10.70 -18.10 -11.06
C SER A 407 11.44 -19.01 -10.07
N LYS A 408 12.71 -18.71 -9.72
CA LYS A 408 13.48 -19.46 -8.72
C LYS A 408 13.01 -19.23 -7.28
N ILE A 409 12.59 -18.01 -6.93
CA ILE A 409 12.13 -17.65 -5.57
C ILE A 409 10.60 -17.81 -5.37
N SER A 410 9.87 -18.20 -6.42
CA SER A 410 8.42 -18.43 -6.39
C SER A 410 8.05 -19.82 -5.86
N ILE A 411 7.01 -19.87 -5.02
CA ILE A 411 6.51 -21.05 -4.32
C ILE A 411 5.46 -21.73 -5.20
N GLY A 412 5.79 -22.86 -5.83
CA GLY A 412 4.86 -23.59 -6.70
C GLY A 412 4.42 -22.83 -7.97
N ALA A 413 5.07 -21.71 -8.30
CA ALA A 413 4.80 -20.89 -9.47
C ALA A 413 6.10 -20.61 -10.25
N GLN A 414 5.96 -20.29 -11.53
CA GLN A 414 7.02 -19.92 -12.45
C GLN A 414 6.64 -18.66 -13.24
N VAL A 415 7.66 -17.94 -13.69
CA VAL A 415 7.53 -16.85 -14.67
C VAL A 415 8.29 -17.26 -15.92
N ASP A 416 7.67 -17.16 -17.09
CA ASP A 416 8.33 -17.45 -18.38
C ASP A 416 9.18 -16.26 -18.88
N ALA A 417 9.80 -16.39 -20.06
CA ALA A 417 10.64 -15.34 -20.63
C ALA A 417 9.84 -14.15 -21.19
N GLN A 418 8.52 -14.28 -21.31
CA GLN A 418 7.60 -13.26 -21.80
C GLN A 418 6.97 -12.47 -20.64
N GLY A 419 7.00 -13.00 -19.41
CA GLY A 419 6.45 -12.38 -18.21
C GLY A 419 5.17 -13.02 -17.72
N ASN A 420 4.68 -14.10 -18.34
CA ASN A 420 3.47 -14.79 -17.89
C ASN A 420 3.77 -15.61 -16.62
N VAL A 421 2.92 -15.47 -15.59
CA VAL A 421 3.01 -16.25 -14.37
C VAL A 421 2.11 -17.48 -14.48
N SER A 422 2.67 -18.66 -14.26
CA SER A 422 1.95 -19.94 -14.31
C SER A 422 2.30 -20.84 -13.14
N LYS A 423 1.43 -21.80 -12.83
CA LYS A 423 1.69 -22.80 -11.80
C LYS A 423 2.77 -23.78 -12.29
N LYS A 424 3.64 -24.24 -11.39
CA LYS A 424 4.57 -25.37 -11.62
C LYS A 424 3.88 -26.72 -11.43
#